data_AF-A0A1R1X0V1-F1
#
_entry.id   AF-A0A1R1X0V1-F1
#
_cell.length_a   1.000
_cell.length_b   1.000
_cell.length_c   1.000
_cell.angle_alpha   90.00
_cell.angle_beta   90.00
_cell.angle_gamma   90.00
#
_symmetry.space_group_name_H-M   'P 1'
#
loop_
_entity.id
_entity.type
_entity.pdbx_description
1 polymer ?
#
loop_
_entity_poly.entity_id
_entity_poly.type
_entity_poly.pdbx_seq_one_letter_code
_entity_poly.pdbx_strand_id
1 'polypeptide(L)'
;MDLISHKKELIDITGLFIESIKFRQPDFVDLIYQKFGPEIKEEGVSFINMAIESENVETLSIVIDKFKITQEAIDLLKSKKEKKEDLIEFVAKNKEFFEYNNVLIIQECIEESRFKVLSRIIKLGYILEDASEEEKLLIYEGANLENIKTLSENGVDLYKTSPNPLYLSVSKSSFEVMQYLVDNGSLISEKSVDKAKSISENGSIEMNDFLYKNRDAFKYTLAETFRHSVINKNYRVLQELFEDKFLLAKLDDDDVECGLSSGSFEMVKFMVDNGVDVRIKNSSSLIYAAKTENLETFKYLIS
;
A
#
# COMPACT_ATOMS: atom_id res chain seq x y z
N MET A 1 2.40 -50.34 57.68
CA MET A 1 3.34 -50.56 56.57
C MET A 1 2.50 -50.91 55.35
N ASP A 2 1.75 -50.00 54.74
CA ASP A 2 2.13 -48.64 54.29
C ASP A 2 3.40 -48.65 53.43
N LEU A 3 3.28 -49.33 52.29
CA LEU A 3 4.19 -49.20 51.14
C LEU A 3 3.61 -48.28 50.05
N ILE A 4 2.46 -47.64 50.31
CA ILE A 4 1.82 -46.65 49.42
C ILE A 4 1.97 -45.21 49.94
N SER A 5 2.38 -45.02 51.21
CA SER A 5 2.52 -43.69 51.82
C SER A 5 3.91 -43.05 51.67
N HIS A 6 4.87 -43.71 51.02
CA HIS A 6 6.26 -43.21 50.89
C HIS A 6 6.77 -43.30 49.44
N LYS A 7 6.18 -42.50 48.56
CA LYS A 7 6.83 -41.80 47.42
C LYS A 7 5.78 -41.00 46.64
N LYS A 8 5.07 -40.10 47.32
CA LYS A 8 4.78 -38.81 46.67
C LYS A 8 6.12 -38.05 46.69
N GLU A 9 7.05 -38.42 45.81
CA GLU A 9 7.74 -37.34 45.11
C GLU A 9 6.58 -36.58 44.48
N LEU A 10 6.19 -35.47 45.09
CA LEU A 10 5.24 -34.56 44.48
C LEU A 10 5.92 -34.16 43.18
N ILE A 11 5.62 -34.88 42.11
CA ILE A 11 5.97 -34.46 40.78
C ILE A 11 5.37 -33.06 40.68
N ASP A 12 6.24 -32.07 40.49
CA ASP A 12 5.81 -30.71 40.27
C ASP A 12 5.14 -30.66 38.89
N ILE A 13 3.86 -31.00 38.86
CA ILE A 13 3.05 -31.10 37.65
C ILE A 13 2.99 -29.73 36.96
N THR A 14 2.87 -28.65 37.73
CA THR A 14 2.93 -27.29 37.21
C THR A 14 4.29 -27.00 36.60
N GLY A 15 5.39 -27.37 37.26
CA GLY A 15 6.74 -27.26 36.72
C GLY A 15 6.94 -28.07 35.43
N LEU A 16 6.43 -29.30 35.36
CA LEU A 16 6.46 -30.11 34.14
C LEU A 16 5.66 -29.47 33.00
N PHE A 17 4.49 -28.91 33.31
CA PHE A 17 3.67 -28.19 32.35
C PHE A 17 4.42 -26.96 31.80
N ILE A 18 5.02 -26.15 32.68
CA ILE A 18 5.87 -25.00 32.34
C ILE A 18 7.01 -25.41 31.40
N GLU A 19 7.77 -26.46 31.74
CA GLU A 19 8.89 -26.91 30.90
C GLU A 19 8.40 -27.43 29.54
N SER A 20 7.26 -28.11 29.47
CA SER A 20 6.69 -28.56 28.19
C SER A 20 6.33 -27.39 27.26
N ILE A 21 5.85 -26.26 27.81
CA ILE A 21 5.62 -25.03 27.04
C ILE A 21 6.97 -24.45 26.55
N LYS A 22 7.94 -24.28 27.45
CA LYS A 22 9.27 -23.70 27.12
C LYS A 22 9.99 -24.49 26.04
N PHE A 23 9.93 -25.82 26.11
CA PHE A 23 10.57 -26.72 25.14
C PHE A 23 9.73 -26.97 23.89
N ARG A 24 8.60 -26.24 23.70
CA ARG A 24 7.76 -26.29 22.50
C ARG A 24 7.24 -27.70 22.20
N GLN A 25 6.72 -28.37 23.24
CA GLN A 25 6.27 -29.76 23.19
C GLN A 25 4.74 -29.85 23.26
N PRO A 26 3.99 -29.57 22.17
CA PRO A 26 2.54 -29.48 22.19
C PRO A 26 1.85 -30.77 22.66
N ASP A 27 2.31 -31.94 22.20
CA ASP A 27 1.76 -33.23 22.63
C ASP A 27 1.87 -33.45 24.15
N PHE A 28 2.97 -33.00 24.75
CA PHE A 28 3.17 -33.09 26.19
C PHE A 28 2.32 -32.06 26.95
N VAL A 29 2.23 -30.82 26.45
CA VAL A 29 1.33 -29.80 27.00
C VAL A 29 -0.11 -30.33 27.03
N ASP A 30 -0.56 -30.95 25.93
CA ASP A 30 -1.91 -31.49 25.86
C ASP A 30 -2.11 -32.66 26.82
N LEU A 31 -1.23 -33.66 26.77
CA LEU A 31 -1.30 -34.85 27.62
C LEU A 31 -1.26 -34.53 29.12
N ILE A 32 -0.37 -33.62 29.54
CA ILE A 32 -0.22 -33.23 30.94
C ILE A 32 -1.51 -32.58 31.43
N TYR A 33 -2.07 -31.63 30.67
CA TYR A 33 -3.31 -30.97 31.08
C TYR A 33 -4.51 -31.91 31.05
N GLN A 34 -4.62 -32.81 30.06
CA GLN A 34 -5.69 -33.81 30.02
C GLN A 34 -5.70 -34.70 31.28
N LYS A 35 -4.52 -35.02 31.82
CA LYS A 35 -4.40 -35.87 33.02
C LYS A 35 -4.51 -35.11 34.34
N PHE A 36 -4.01 -33.88 34.39
CA PHE A 36 -3.78 -33.16 35.65
C PHE A 36 -4.29 -31.71 35.66
N GLY A 37 -5.14 -31.31 34.70
CA GLY A 37 -5.63 -29.93 34.55
C GLY A 37 -6.05 -29.22 35.83
N PRO A 38 -6.86 -29.83 36.73
CA PRO A 38 -7.26 -29.20 38.00
C PRO A 38 -6.11 -28.93 38.99
N GLU A 39 -4.97 -29.60 38.83
CA GLU A 39 -3.79 -29.46 39.69
C GLU A 39 -2.80 -28.39 39.17
N ILE A 40 -2.93 -27.99 37.90
CA ILE A 40 -2.08 -26.98 37.26
C ILE A 40 -2.59 -25.59 37.67
N LYS A 41 -1.71 -24.78 38.27
CA LYS A 41 -2.05 -23.44 38.77
C LYS A 41 -1.12 -22.36 38.22
N GLU A 42 -1.70 -21.24 37.82
CA GLU A 42 -0.96 -20.01 37.50
C GLU A 42 -0.54 -19.29 38.80
N GLU A 43 0.52 -19.78 39.45
CA GLU A 43 1.09 -19.15 40.65
C GLU A 43 2.21 -18.16 40.25
N GLY A 44 1.82 -16.96 39.81
CA GLY A 44 2.75 -15.89 39.44
C GLY A 44 3.41 -16.06 38.06
N VAL A 45 2.95 -17.01 37.26
CA VAL A 45 3.39 -17.27 35.89
C VAL A 45 2.17 -17.34 34.98
N SER A 46 2.18 -16.61 33.86
CA SER A 46 1.15 -16.68 32.82
C SER A 46 1.55 -17.71 31.76
N PHE A 47 0.78 -18.79 31.64
CA PHE A 47 1.10 -19.84 30.66
C PHE A 47 0.89 -19.35 29.23
N ILE A 48 -0.07 -18.47 29.01
CA ILE A 48 -0.29 -17.85 27.69
C ILE A 48 0.90 -16.98 27.30
N ASN A 49 1.43 -16.17 28.22
CA ASN A 49 2.62 -15.35 27.93
C ASN A 49 3.81 -16.22 27.56
N MET A 50 4.04 -17.31 28.30
CA MET A 50 5.09 -18.27 27.97
C MET A 50 4.87 -18.93 26.60
N ALA A 51 3.64 -19.28 26.26
CA ALA A 51 3.33 -19.88 24.97
C ALA A 51 3.56 -18.88 23.82
N ILE A 52 3.22 -17.60 24.01
CA ILE A 52 3.56 -16.51 23.07
C ILE A 52 5.08 -16.37 22.92
N GLU A 53 5.82 -16.34 24.02
CA GLU A 53 7.29 -16.24 24.00
C GLU A 53 7.95 -17.43 23.32
N SER A 54 7.34 -18.61 23.42
CA SER A 54 7.82 -19.81 22.76
C SER A 54 7.77 -19.71 21.23
N GLU A 55 6.91 -18.85 20.68
CA GLU A 55 6.64 -18.73 19.23
C GLU A 55 6.31 -20.07 18.54
N ASN A 56 5.71 -21.00 19.29
CA ASN A 56 5.15 -22.24 18.77
C ASN A 56 3.62 -22.15 18.77
N VAL A 57 3.04 -22.17 17.57
CA VAL A 57 1.60 -21.99 17.35
C VAL A 57 0.77 -23.15 17.88
N GLU A 58 1.27 -24.38 17.77
CA GLU A 58 0.56 -25.57 18.29
C GLU A 58 0.47 -25.52 19.82
N THR A 59 1.57 -25.19 20.49
CA THR A 59 1.62 -24.96 21.94
C THR A 59 0.68 -23.83 22.33
N LEU A 60 0.73 -22.68 21.62
CA LEU A 60 -0.16 -21.56 21.90
C LEU A 60 -1.63 -21.93 21.74
N SER A 61 -1.98 -22.64 20.66
CA SER A 61 -3.35 -23.14 20.41
C SER A 61 -3.87 -23.96 21.57
N ILE A 62 -3.08 -24.91 22.07
CA ILE A 62 -3.50 -25.76 23.18
C ILE A 62 -3.67 -24.94 24.46
N VAL A 63 -2.76 -24.00 24.74
CA VAL A 63 -2.78 -23.22 25.98
C VAL A 63 -3.97 -22.25 25.99
N ILE A 64 -4.28 -21.58 24.87
CA ILE A 64 -5.38 -20.60 24.85
C ILE A 64 -6.77 -21.23 24.99
N ASP A 65 -6.93 -22.51 24.61
CA ASP A 65 -8.19 -23.25 24.80
C ASP A 65 -8.45 -23.59 26.27
N LYS A 66 -7.41 -23.49 27.11
CA LYS A 66 -7.38 -23.98 28.50
C LYS A 66 -7.28 -22.85 29.52
N PHE A 67 -6.80 -21.69 29.09
CA PHE A 67 -6.51 -20.55 29.95
C PHE A 67 -7.09 -19.27 29.37
N LYS A 68 -7.48 -18.33 30.24
CA LYS A 68 -8.12 -17.09 29.83
C LYS A 68 -7.08 -16.11 29.26
N ILE A 69 -7.34 -15.57 28.07
CA ILE A 69 -6.52 -14.51 27.48
C ILE A 69 -6.57 -13.25 28.36
N THR A 70 -5.41 -12.72 28.71
CA THR A 70 -5.25 -11.49 29.52
C THR A 70 -4.82 -10.31 28.65
N GLN A 71 -5.04 -9.08 29.13
CA GLN A 71 -4.53 -7.88 28.45
C GLN A 71 -3.00 -7.89 28.35
N GLU A 72 -2.31 -8.46 29.34
CA GLU A 72 -0.86 -8.60 29.32
C GLU A 72 -0.38 -9.51 28.18
N ALA A 73 -1.09 -10.62 27.92
CA ALA A 73 -0.80 -11.50 26.78
C ALA A 73 -0.98 -10.78 25.44
N ILE A 74 -2.03 -9.95 25.34
CA ILE A 74 -2.27 -9.09 24.17
C ILE A 74 -1.11 -8.11 24.00
N ASP A 75 -0.72 -7.38 25.05
CA ASP A 75 0.35 -6.38 24.98
C ASP A 75 1.71 -7.01 24.67
N LEU A 76 1.98 -8.20 25.20
CA LEU A 76 3.17 -8.99 24.87
C LEU A 76 3.21 -9.35 23.38
N LEU A 77 2.10 -9.83 22.82
CA LEU A 77 1.98 -10.09 21.38
C LEU A 77 2.19 -8.81 20.54
N LYS A 78 1.76 -7.64 21.01
CA LYS A 78 2.01 -6.35 20.33
C LYS A 78 3.48 -5.98 20.32
N SER A 79 4.21 -6.28 21.39
CA SER A 79 5.63 -5.93 21.55
C SER A 79 6.59 -6.76 20.67
N LYS A 80 6.13 -7.92 20.19
CA LYS A 80 6.90 -8.81 19.30
C LYS A 80 6.96 -8.21 17.89
N LYS A 81 8.09 -7.59 17.57
CA LYS A 81 8.37 -6.90 16.29
C LYS A 81 8.41 -7.79 15.05
N GLU A 82 8.78 -9.06 15.19
CA GLU A 82 8.79 -10.01 14.08
C GLU A 82 7.92 -11.19 14.49
N LYS A 83 6.75 -11.33 13.87
CA LYS A 83 5.88 -12.48 14.11
C LYS A 83 6.10 -13.49 12.99
N LYS A 84 6.23 -14.78 13.28
CA LYS A 84 6.21 -15.80 12.22
C LYS A 84 4.86 -15.79 11.52
N GLU A 85 4.83 -16.08 10.21
CA GLU A 85 3.59 -16.16 9.42
C GLU A 85 2.53 -17.04 10.11
N ASP A 86 2.93 -18.21 10.61
CA ASP A 86 2.03 -19.14 11.31
C ASP A 86 1.37 -18.50 12.54
N LEU A 87 2.12 -17.69 13.30
CA LEU A 87 1.61 -17.00 14.49
C LEU A 87 0.63 -15.90 14.10
N ILE A 88 0.91 -15.16 13.02
CA ILE A 88 0.00 -14.14 12.50
C ILE A 88 -1.31 -14.78 12.05
N GLU A 89 -1.24 -15.88 11.29
CA GLU A 89 -2.42 -16.60 10.83
C GLU A 89 -3.24 -17.17 11.97
N PHE A 90 -2.56 -17.72 12.98
CA PHE A 90 -3.22 -18.21 14.18
C PHE A 90 -3.96 -17.10 14.91
N VAL A 91 -3.26 -15.99 15.18
CA VAL A 91 -3.83 -14.83 15.86
C VAL A 91 -5.03 -14.28 15.07
N ALA A 92 -4.94 -14.22 13.75
CA ALA A 92 -6.04 -13.73 12.92
C ALA A 92 -7.27 -14.65 12.87
N LYS A 93 -7.07 -15.97 13.01
CA LYS A 93 -8.18 -16.93 13.14
C LYS A 93 -8.85 -16.87 14.49
N ASN A 94 -8.14 -16.43 15.53
CA ASN A 94 -8.67 -16.31 16.88
C ASN A 94 -9.32 -14.93 17.07
N LYS A 95 -10.66 -14.90 17.14
CA LYS A 95 -11.43 -13.65 17.22
C LYS A 95 -11.00 -12.73 18.37
N GLU A 96 -10.76 -13.28 19.57
CA GLU A 96 -10.34 -12.47 20.72
C GLU A 96 -8.99 -11.81 20.44
N PHE A 97 -7.94 -12.56 20.05
CA PHE A 97 -6.67 -11.91 19.77
C PHE A 97 -6.72 -10.95 18.58
N PHE A 98 -7.50 -11.28 17.55
CA PHE A 98 -7.59 -10.46 16.34
C PHE A 98 -8.24 -9.10 16.61
N GLU A 99 -9.34 -9.03 17.35
CA GLU A 99 -10.01 -7.77 17.71
C GLU A 99 -9.06 -6.78 18.43
N TYR A 100 -8.09 -7.29 19.20
CA TYR A 100 -7.12 -6.44 19.91
C TYR A 100 -5.84 -6.12 19.13
N ASN A 101 -5.56 -6.82 18.02
CA ASN A 101 -4.29 -6.76 17.30
C ASN A 101 -4.39 -6.49 15.80
N ASN A 102 -5.60 -6.39 15.24
CA ASN A 102 -5.86 -6.14 13.82
C ASN A 102 -4.93 -5.10 13.18
N VAL A 103 -4.81 -3.89 13.74
CA VAL A 103 -3.94 -2.81 13.21
C VAL A 103 -2.48 -3.27 13.08
N LEU A 104 -1.92 -3.83 14.16
CA LEU A 104 -0.53 -4.27 14.21
C LEU A 104 -0.27 -5.47 13.30
N ILE A 105 -1.23 -6.39 13.20
CA ILE A 105 -1.16 -7.53 12.28
C ILE A 105 -1.16 -7.05 10.83
N ILE A 106 -2.02 -6.09 10.52
CA ILE A 106 -2.12 -5.47 9.20
C ILE A 106 -0.82 -4.74 8.86
N GLN A 107 -0.29 -3.93 9.78
CA GLN A 107 1.00 -3.24 9.64
C GLN A 107 2.12 -4.21 9.34
N GLU A 108 2.29 -5.24 10.17
CA GLU A 108 3.30 -6.30 9.97
C GLU A 108 3.12 -6.96 8.59
N CYS A 109 1.90 -7.29 8.21
CA CYS A 109 1.65 -7.91 6.89
C CYS A 109 2.04 -6.99 5.73
N ILE A 110 1.92 -5.67 5.89
CA ILE A 110 2.28 -4.68 4.88
C ILE A 110 3.79 -4.45 4.85
N GLU A 111 4.39 -4.12 6.00
CA GLU A 111 5.82 -3.81 6.15
C GLU A 111 6.69 -4.97 5.64
N GLU A 112 6.27 -6.19 5.94
CA GLU A 112 6.96 -7.42 5.57
C GLU A 112 6.49 -8.02 4.23
N SER A 113 5.60 -7.32 3.51
CA SER A 113 5.03 -7.78 2.23
C SER A 113 4.33 -9.15 2.28
N ARG A 114 3.76 -9.53 3.42
CA ARG A 114 3.06 -10.82 3.69
C ARG A 114 1.60 -10.78 3.26
N PHE A 115 1.37 -10.39 2.01
CA PHE A 115 0.02 -10.12 1.51
C PHE A 115 -0.86 -11.36 1.35
N LYS A 116 -0.26 -12.55 1.20
CA LYS A 116 -1.01 -13.82 1.24
C LYS A 116 -1.67 -14.02 2.60
N VAL A 117 -0.98 -13.64 3.68
CA VAL A 117 -1.52 -13.66 5.03
C VAL A 117 -2.64 -12.64 5.14
N LEU A 118 -2.41 -11.38 4.77
CA LEU A 118 -3.45 -10.33 4.74
C LEU A 118 -4.73 -10.79 4.00
N SER A 119 -4.56 -11.43 2.84
CA SER A 119 -5.65 -11.98 2.03
C SER A 119 -6.44 -13.07 2.75
N ARG A 120 -5.75 -13.96 3.48
CA ARG A 120 -6.39 -14.99 4.32
C ARG A 120 -7.14 -14.36 5.47
N ILE A 121 -6.60 -13.32 6.10
CA ILE A 121 -7.25 -12.58 7.20
C ILE A 121 -8.59 -11.98 6.74
N ILE A 122 -8.59 -11.31 5.58
CA ILE A 122 -9.83 -10.76 4.98
C ILE A 122 -10.86 -11.87 4.74
N LYS A 123 -10.43 -13.02 4.18
CA LYS A 123 -11.30 -14.19 3.96
C LYS A 123 -11.86 -14.82 5.23
N LEU A 124 -11.18 -14.69 6.36
CA LEU A 124 -11.60 -15.25 7.64
C LEU A 124 -12.69 -14.41 8.34
N GLY A 125 -13.14 -13.33 7.71
CA GLY A 125 -14.23 -12.49 8.23
C GLY A 125 -13.76 -11.18 8.83
N TYR A 126 -12.54 -10.72 8.55
CA TYR A 126 -12.21 -9.32 8.77
C TYR A 126 -12.99 -8.47 7.76
N ILE A 127 -14.04 -7.83 8.26
CA ILE A 127 -14.90 -6.92 7.51
C ILE A 127 -14.14 -5.60 7.42
N LEU A 128 -13.59 -5.30 6.25
CA LEU A 128 -12.85 -4.04 6.06
C LEU A 128 -13.78 -2.84 6.23
N GLU A 129 -15.08 -2.97 6.00
CA GLU A 129 -16.03 -1.89 6.27
C GLU A 129 -15.99 -1.42 7.73
N ASP A 130 -15.84 -2.35 8.67
CA ASP A 130 -15.75 -2.11 10.12
C ASP A 130 -14.35 -1.69 10.57
N ALA A 131 -13.36 -1.77 9.69
CA ALA A 131 -12.00 -1.32 9.98
C ALA A 131 -11.96 0.18 10.25
N SER A 132 -11.10 0.58 11.19
CA SER A 132 -10.79 1.98 11.45
C SER A 132 -10.18 2.64 10.21
N GLU A 133 -10.30 3.97 10.13
CA GLU A 133 -9.68 4.73 9.03
C GLU A 133 -8.15 4.54 8.98
N GLU A 134 -7.50 4.30 10.13
CA GLU A 134 -6.06 4.00 10.21
C GLU A 134 -5.72 2.66 9.55
N GLU A 135 -6.48 1.60 9.84
CA GLU A 135 -6.29 0.28 9.21
C GLU A 135 -6.51 0.34 7.69
N LYS A 136 -7.58 1.02 7.26
CA LYS A 136 -7.87 1.21 5.83
C LYS A 136 -6.74 1.98 5.16
N LEU A 137 -6.26 3.06 5.78
CA LEU A 137 -5.15 3.84 5.27
C LEU A 137 -3.92 2.96 5.08
N LEU A 138 -3.51 2.21 6.12
CA LEU A 138 -2.36 1.31 6.06
C LEU A 138 -2.50 0.29 4.91
N ILE A 139 -3.67 -0.38 4.83
CA ILE A 139 -3.95 -1.39 3.81
C ILE A 139 -3.77 -0.80 2.41
N TYR A 140 -4.39 0.35 2.13
CA TYR A 140 -4.30 0.96 0.80
C TYR A 140 -2.93 1.59 0.52
N GLU A 141 -2.27 2.12 1.54
CA GLU A 141 -0.95 2.72 1.43
C GLU A 141 0.15 1.71 1.12
N GLY A 142 0.05 0.50 1.68
CA GLY A 142 0.97 -0.59 1.43
C GLY A 142 0.61 -1.46 0.24
N ALA A 143 -0.55 -1.22 -0.38
CA ALA A 143 -1.09 -2.10 -1.40
C ALA A 143 -0.40 -1.92 -2.76
N ASN A 144 0.12 -3.03 -3.30
CA ASN A 144 0.41 -3.16 -4.72
C ASN A 144 -0.85 -3.64 -5.48
N LEU A 145 -0.75 -3.78 -6.81
CA LEU A 145 -1.88 -4.18 -7.65
C LEU A 145 -2.53 -5.52 -7.20
N GLU A 146 -1.73 -6.51 -6.80
CA GLU A 146 -2.25 -7.82 -6.37
C GLU A 146 -3.11 -7.70 -5.11
N ASN A 147 -2.70 -6.82 -4.19
CA ASN A 147 -3.42 -6.58 -2.95
C ASN A 147 -4.76 -5.91 -3.22
N ILE A 148 -4.77 -4.90 -4.07
CA ILE A 148 -5.97 -4.18 -4.50
C ILE A 148 -6.96 -5.13 -5.18
N LYS A 149 -6.48 -6.01 -6.07
CA LYS A 149 -7.32 -7.06 -6.68
C LYS A 149 -7.91 -7.97 -5.62
N THR A 150 -7.07 -8.46 -4.71
CA THR A 150 -7.52 -9.39 -3.66
C THR A 150 -8.56 -8.74 -2.75
N LEU A 151 -8.38 -7.47 -2.35
CA LEU A 151 -9.37 -6.73 -1.57
C LEU A 151 -10.70 -6.65 -2.32
N SER A 152 -10.66 -6.26 -3.61
CA SER A 152 -11.85 -6.17 -4.46
C SER A 152 -12.58 -7.52 -4.60
N GLU A 153 -11.84 -8.62 -4.78
CA GLU A 153 -12.40 -9.98 -4.90
C GLU A 153 -13.09 -10.46 -3.62
N ASN A 154 -12.68 -9.94 -2.46
CA ASN A 154 -13.26 -10.29 -1.16
C ASN A 154 -14.34 -9.30 -0.70
N GLY A 155 -14.92 -8.54 -1.64
CA GLY A 155 -16.13 -7.75 -1.40
C GLY A 155 -15.90 -6.31 -0.94
N VAL A 156 -14.64 -5.88 -0.81
CA VAL A 156 -14.32 -4.50 -0.45
C VAL A 156 -14.70 -3.55 -1.59
N ASP A 157 -15.59 -2.59 -1.31
CA ASP A 157 -15.90 -1.50 -2.26
C ASP A 157 -14.78 -0.44 -2.27
N LEU A 158 -13.75 -0.70 -3.07
CA LEU A 158 -12.61 0.20 -3.27
C LEU A 158 -12.99 1.53 -3.95
N TYR A 159 -14.21 1.63 -4.49
CA TYR A 159 -14.62 2.74 -5.35
C TYR A 159 -15.42 3.81 -4.60
N LYS A 160 -15.85 3.50 -3.36
CA LYS A 160 -16.63 4.40 -2.48
C LYS A 160 -16.10 4.49 -1.04
N THR A 161 -14.98 3.84 -0.74
CA THR A 161 -14.39 3.84 0.60
C THR A 161 -13.63 5.13 0.92
N SER A 162 -13.57 5.46 2.22
CA SER A 162 -12.60 6.40 2.81
C SER A 162 -11.53 5.62 3.58
N PRO A 163 -10.25 5.99 3.51
CA PRO A 163 -9.66 6.93 2.53
C PRO A 163 -9.75 6.38 1.10
N ASN A 164 -9.85 7.29 0.11
CA ASN A 164 -10.01 6.91 -1.30
C ASN A 164 -8.72 6.22 -1.82
N PRO A 165 -8.78 4.93 -2.21
CA PRO A 165 -7.60 4.17 -2.66
C PRO A 165 -6.94 4.80 -3.89
N LEU A 166 -7.72 5.40 -4.79
CA LEU A 166 -7.20 6.09 -5.97
C LEU A 166 -6.40 7.33 -5.58
N TYR A 167 -6.85 8.12 -4.60
CA TYR A 167 -6.08 9.27 -4.12
C TYR A 167 -4.71 8.83 -3.56
N LEU A 168 -4.69 7.74 -2.79
CA LEU A 168 -3.46 7.22 -2.20
C LEU A 168 -2.51 6.67 -3.28
N SER A 169 -3.02 5.93 -4.26
CA SER A 169 -2.20 5.42 -5.36
C SER A 169 -1.61 6.55 -6.21
N VAL A 170 -2.38 7.61 -6.47
CA VAL A 170 -1.89 8.82 -7.14
C VAL A 170 -0.79 9.48 -6.30
N SER A 171 -0.98 9.56 -4.98
CA SER A 171 0.00 10.21 -4.07
C SER A 171 1.33 9.47 -3.98
N LYS A 172 1.32 8.15 -4.17
CA LYS A 172 2.51 7.29 -4.19
C LYS A 172 3.08 7.06 -5.59
N SER A 173 2.47 7.64 -6.62
CA SER A 173 2.81 7.39 -8.03
C SER A 173 2.75 5.90 -8.43
N SER A 174 1.85 5.13 -7.79
CA SER A 174 1.65 3.71 -8.07
C SER A 174 0.77 3.53 -9.31
N PHE A 175 1.40 3.54 -10.49
CA PHE A 175 0.71 3.52 -11.79
C PHE A 175 -0.25 2.33 -11.95
N GLU A 176 0.20 1.11 -11.67
CA GLU A 176 -0.57 -0.10 -11.90
C GLU A 176 -1.85 -0.14 -11.06
N VAL A 177 -1.76 0.31 -9.81
CA VAL A 177 -2.92 0.42 -8.90
C VAL A 177 -3.87 1.50 -9.40
N MET A 178 -3.34 2.67 -9.75
CA MET A 178 -4.14 3.78 -10.25
C MET A 178 -4.91 3.38 -11.51
N GLN A 179 -4.24 2.75 -12.48
CA GLN A 179 -4.86 2.28 -13.71
C GLN A 179 -5.98 1.28 -13.41
N TYR A 180 -5.71 0.27 -12.57
CA TYR A 180 -6.72 -0.72 -12.20
C TYR A 180 -7.95 -0.08 -11.55
N LEU A 181 -7.77 0.85 -10.61
CA LEU A 181 -8.89 1.48 -9.91
C LEU A 181 -9.77 2.31 -10.84
N VAL A 182 -9.18 3.09 -11.74
CA VAL A 182 -9.92 3.88 -12.73
C VAL A 182 -10.63 2.99 -13.74
N ASP A 183 -9.94 1.97 -14.28
CA ASP A 183 -10.52 1.03 -15.26
C ASP A 183 -11.72 0.26 -14.68
N ASN A 184 -11.78 0.10 -13.35
CA ASN A 184 -12.89 -0.53 -12.64
C ASN A 184 -13.90 0.49 -12.03
N GLY A 185 -13.86 1.75 -12.45
CA GLY A 185 -14.91 2.73 -12.14
C GLY A 185 -14.76 3.47 -10.81
N SER A 186 -13.54 3.55 -10.26
CA SER A 186 -13.28 4.38 -9.09
C SER A 186 -13.71 5.83 -9.32
N LEU A 187 -14.40 6.40 -8.33
CA LEU A 187 -14.73 7.82 -8.35
C LEU A 187 -13.44 8.65 -8.21
N ILE A 188 -13.22 9.55 -9.16
CA ILE A 188 -12.09 10.48 -9.16
C ILE A 188 -12.51 11.74 -8.40
N SER A 189 -11.96 11.92 -7.20
CA SER A 189 -12.21 13.10 -6.39
C SER A 189 -11.41 14.32 -6.90
N GLU A 190 -11.83 15.53 -6.55
CA GLU A 190 -11.07 16.75 -6.89
C GLU A 190 -9.65 16.72 -6.31
N LYS A 191 -9.48 16.18 -5.10
CA LYS A 191 -8.15 15.97 -4.51
C LYS A 191 -7.28 15.01 -5.35
N SER A 192 -7.89 13.96 -5.91
CA SER A 192 -7.20 13.02 -6.80
C SER A 192 -6.79 13.70 -8.10
N VAL A 193 -7.64 14.57 -8.66
CA VAL A 193 -7.34 15.39 -9.83
C VAL A 193 -6.15 16.31 -9.56
N ASP A 194 -6.20 17.11 -8.51
CA ASP A 194 -5.15 18.07 -8.18
C ASP A 194 -3.81 17.36 -7.92
N LYS A 195 -3.86 16.22 -7.22
CA LYS A 195 -2.67 15.40 -6.99
C LYS A 195 -2.13 14.81 -8.29
N ALA A 196 -3.00 14.30 -9.17
CA ALA A 196 -2.64 13.79 -10.49
C ALA A 196 -1.92 14.85 -11.35
N LYS A 197 -2.37 16.12 -11.27
CA LYS A 197 -1.71 17.26 -11.90
C LYS A 197 -0.28 17.44 -11.40
N SER A 198 -0.08 17.46 -10.08
CA SER A 198 1.26 17.62 -9.50
C SER A 198 2.24 16.49 -9.85
N ILE A 199 1.79 15.24 -9.95
CA ILE A 199 2.68 14.12 -10.26
C ILE A 199 3.06 14.07 -11.74
N SER A 200 2.20 14.57 -12.62
CA SER A 200 2.44 14.51 -14.07
C SER A 200 3.64 15.35 -14.52
N GLU A 201 4.05 16.36 -13.74
CA GLU A 201 5.24 17.16 -14.02
C GLU A 201 6.55 16.35 -13.88
N ASN A 202 6.54 15.25 -13.12
CA ASN A 202 7.71 14.40 -12.86
C ASN A 202 7.40 12.89 -12.98
N GLY A 203 6.26 12.56 -13.62
CA GLY A 203 5.72 11.21 -13.69
C GLY A 203 6.37 10.36 -14.79
N SER A 204 6.13 9.05 -14.78
CA SER A 204 6.57 8.19 -15.88
C SER A 204 5.79 8.48 -17.17
N ILE A 205 6.35 8.05 -18.32
CA ILE A 205 5.68 8.18 -19.62
C ILE A 205 4.33 7.44 -19.58
N GLU A 206 4.29 6.24 -18.99
CA GLU A 206 3.10 5.41 -18.87
C GLU A 206 2.01 6.09 -18.03
N MET A 207 2.38 6.73 -16.92
CA MET A 207 1.45 7.50 -16.09
C MET A 207 0.85 8.68 -16.87
N ASN A 208 1.69 9.42 -17.58
CA ASN A 208 1.26 10.57 -18.38
C ASN A 208 0.35 10.14 -19.54
N ASP A 209 0.68 9.05 -20.21
CA ASP A 209 -0.15 8.44 -21.26
C ASP A 209 -1.53 8.05 -20.74
N PHE A 210 -1.57 7.46 -19.55
CA PHE A 210 -2.80 7.05 -18.91
C PHE A 210 -3.67 8.24 -18.49
N LEU A 211 -3.06 9.27 -17.90
CA LEU A 211 -3.74 10.51 -17.55
C LEU A 211 -4.32 11.20 -18.79
N TYR A 212 -3.59 11.22 -19.91
CA TYR A 212 -4.07 11.77 -21.17
C TYR A 212 -5.28 11.01 -21.73
N LYS A 213 -5.22 9.67 -21.75
CA LYS A 213 -6.34 8.83 -22.18
C LYS A 213 -7.60 9.05 -21.33
N ASN A 214 -7.41 9.43 -20.07
CA ASN A 214 -8.47 9.71 -19.11
C ASN A 214 -8.64 11.22 -18.81
N ARG A 215 -8.22 12.11 -19.72
CA ARG A 215 -8.15 13.56 -19.47
C ARG A 215 -9.47 14.17 -19.01
N ASP A 216 -10.60 13.72 -19.55
CA ASP A 216 -11.92 14.25 -19.20
C ASP A 216 -12.27 13.91 -17.74
N ALA A 217 -11.95 12.69 -17.31
CA ALA A 217 -12.17 12.23 -15.94
C ALA A 217 -11.26 12.94 -14.94
N PHE A 218 -10.01 13.23 -15.34
CA PHE A 218 -9.04 13.98 -14.54
C PHE A 218 -9.10 15.50 -14.77
N LYS A 219 -10.09 16.02 -15.49
CA LYS A 219 -10.27 17.45 -15.78
C LYS A 219 -8.99 18.12 -16.32
N TYR A 220 -8.26 17.41 -17.19
CA TYR A 220 -7.15 17.96 -17.96
C TYR A 220 -7.68 18.60 -19.23
N THR A 221 -7.32 19.87 -19.43
CA THR A 221 -7.49 20.53 -20.71
C THR A 221 -6.46 20.01 -21.72
N LEU A 222 -6.73 20.18 -23.02
CA LEU A 222 -5.77 19.84 -24.06
C LEU A 222 -4.48 20.67 -23.95
N ALA A 223 -4.58 21.94 -23.52
CA ALA A 223 -3.42 22.80 -23.29
C ALA A 223 -2.56 22.32 -22.12
N GLU A 224 -3.16 21.97 -20.97
CA GLU A 224 -2.41 21.36 -19.85
C GLU A 224 -1.73 20.04 -20.27
N THR A 225 -2.46 19.19 -21.01
CA THR A 225 -1.92 17.94 -21.54
C THR A 225 -0.71 18.20 -22.46
N PHE A 226 -0.83 19.19 -23.35
CA PHE A 226 0.23 19.61 -24.25
C PHE A 226 1.48 20.02 -23.47
N ARG A 227 1.36 20.97 -22.54
CA ARG A 227 2.48 21.46 -21.71
C ARG A 227 3.16 20.33 -20.93
N HIS A 228 2.38 19.44 -20.32
CA HIS A 228 2.95 18.31 -19.60
C HIS A 228 3.68 17.33 -20.52
N SER A 229 3.15 17.09 -21.73
CA SER A 229 3.80 16.21 -22.71
C SER A 229 5.11 16.82 -23.23
N VAL A 230 5.18 18.14 -23.38
CA VAL A 230 6.41 18.89 -23.70
C VAL A 230 7.44 18.72 -22.59
N ILE A 231 7.08 18.99 -21.33
CA ILE A 231 7.98 18.90 -20.16
C ILE A 231 8.58 17.49 -20.04
N ASN A 232 7.74 16.47 -20.20
CA ASN A 232 8.15 15.06 -20.08
C ASN A 232 8.75 14.47 -21.36
N LYS A 233 8.87 15.25 -22.44
CA LYS A 233 9.34 14.79 -23.76
C LYS A 233 8.53 13.58 -24.28
N ASN A 234 7.22 13.55 -24.01
CA ASN A 234 6.32 12.51 -24.48
C ASN A 234 5.88 12.80 -25.93
N TYR A 235 6.80 12.54 -26.87
CA TYR A 235 6.56 12.77 -28.30
C TYR A 235 5.36 11.98 -28.84
N ARG A 236 5.02 10.83 -28.25
CA ARG A 236 3.88 10.01 -28.70
C ARG A 236 2.56 10.74 -28.48
N VAL A 237 2.32 11.24 -27.27
CA VAL A 237 1.11 12.03 -26.98
C VAL A 237 1.11 13.34 -27.77
N LEU A 238 2.26 13.99 -27.93
CA LEU A 238 2.35 15.20 -28.75
C LEU A 238 1.97 14.95 -30.22
N GLN A 239 2.35 13.82 -30.80
CA GLN A 239 1.93 13.44 -32.16
C GLN A 239 0.41 13.35 -32.25
N GLU A 240 -0.25 12.66 -31.32
CA GLU A 240 -1.71 12.55 -31.28
C GLU A 240 -2.38 13.93 -31.08
N LEU A 241 -1.81 14.79 -30.24
CA LEU A 241 -2.32 16.15 -30.01
C LEU A 241 -2.19 17.05 -31.25
N PHE A 242 -1.11 16.91 -32.02
CA PHE A 242 -0.90 17.72 -33.23
C PHE A 242 -1.81 17.35 -34.40
N GLU A 243 -2.43 16.18 -34.38
CA GLU A 243 -3.50 15.84 -35.32
C GLU A 243 -4.77 16.70 -35.09
N ASP A 244 -4.95 17.23 -33.88
CA ASP A 244 -6.04 18.14 -33.54
C ASP A 244 -5.73 19.59 -33.95
N LYS A 245 -6.16 19.97 -35.16
CA LYS A 245 -6.03 21.35 -35.68
C LYS A 245 -6.72 22.40 -34.81
N PHE A 246 -7.74 22.03 -34.05
CA PHE A 246 -8.43 22.97 -33.16
C PHE A 246 -7.61 23.24 -31.90
N LEU A 247 -6.87 22.25 -31.39
CA LEU A 247 -5.88 22.45 -30.35
C LEU A 247 -4.76 23.39 -30.83
N LEU A 248 -4.17 23.11 -31.98
CA LEU A 248 -3.10 23.95 -32.55
C LEU A 248 -3.50 25.42 -32.66
N ALA A 249 -4.74 25.69 -33.11
CA ALA A 249 -5.28 27.04 -33.23
C ALA A 249 -5.55 27.73 -31.87
N LYS A 250 -5.52 26.99 -30.78
CA LYS A 250 -5.78 27.45 -29.41
C LYS A 250 -4.54 27.56 -28.54
N LEU A 251 -3.40 27.01 -28.98
CA LEU A 251 -2.15 27.17 -28.25
C LEU A 251 -1.85 28.66 -28.05
N ASP A 252 -1.45 29.01 -26.84
CA ASP A 252 -1.16 30.38 -26.45
C ASP A 252 0.34 30.60 -26.20
N ASP A 253 0.68 31.83 -25.82
CA ASP A 253 2.07 32.21 -25.54
C ASP A 253 2.66 31.32 -24.42
N ASP A 254 1.88 30.91 -23.41
CA ASP A 254 2.35 30.06 -22.30
C ASP A 254 2.69 28.63 -22.78
N ASP A 255 1.91 28.08 -23.70
CA ASP A 255 2.17 26.77 -24.31
C ASP A 255 3.47 26.76 -25.11
N VAL A 256 3.73 27.83 -25.87
CA VAL A 256 4.96 27.98 -26.64
C VAL A 256 6.16 28.25 -25.73
N GLU A 257 6.00 29.08 -24.69
CA GLU A 257 7.03 29.31 -23.67
C GLU A 257 7.42 28.01 -22.95
N CYS A 258 6.47 27.11 -22.70
CA CYS A 258 6.74 25.77 -22.17
C CYS A 258 7.68 24.97 -23.10
N GLY A 259 7.41 24.99 -24.41
CA GLY A 259 8.29 24.40 -25.44
C GLY A 259 9.72 24.92 -25.39
N LEU A 260 9.86 26.23 -25.35
CA LEU A 260 11.16 26.91 -25.37
C LEU A 260 11.94 26.71 -24.06
N SER A 261 11.25 26.78 -22.92
CA SER A 261 11.84 26.61 -21.58
C SER A 261 12.27 25.17 -21.29
N SER A 262 11.75 24.18 -22.04
CA SER A 262 12.26 22.80 -22.00
C SER A 262 13.75 22.69 -22.32
N GLY A 263 14.31 23.70 -23.00
CA GLY A 263 15.73 23.77 -23.37
C GLY A 263 16.15 22.73 -24.41
N SER A 264 15.22 21.96 -24.98
CA SER A 264 15.49 20.95 -26.01
C SER A 264 15.25 21.52 -27.40
N PHE A 265 16.31 21.62 -28.20
CA PHE A 265 16.21 22.02 -29.60
C PHE A 265 15.31 21.06 -30.39
N GLU A 266 15.41 19.76 -30.11
CA GLU A 266 14.61 18.72 -30.74
C GLU A 266 13.12 18.92 -30.48
N MET A 267 12.74 19.31 -29.25
CA MET A 267 11.35 19.59 -28.90
C MET A 267 10.82 20.83 -29.65
N VAL A 268 11.59 21.94 -29.65
CA VAL A 268 11.19 23.16 -30.36
C VAL A 268 11.05 22.90 -31.85
N LYS A 269 12.02 22.21 -32.46
CA LYS A 269 11.95 21.82 -33.86
C LYS A 269 10.74 20.92 -34.12
N PHE A 270 10.48 19.95 -33.26
CA PHE A 270 9.34 19.05 -33.39
C PHE A 270 8.00 19.82 -33.32
N MET A 271 7.86 20.80 -32.44
CA MET A 271 6.67 21.66 -32.36
C MET A 271 6.49 22.47 -33.66
N VAL A 272 7.55 23.09 -34.18
CA VAL A 272 7.49 23.88 -35.44
C VAL A 272 7.18 23.01 -36.65
N ASP A 273 7.82 21.85 -36.76
CA ASP A 273 7.59 20.90 -37.85
C ASP A 273 6.13 20.38 -37.86
N ASN A 274 5.43 20.44 -36.72
CA ASN A 274 4.01 20.12 -36.58
C ASN A 274 3.07 21.35 -36.59
N GLY A 275 3.58 22.51 -37.00
CA GLY A 275 2.75 23.70 -37.28
C GLY A 275 2.48 24.61 -36.09
N VAL A 276 3.18 24.45 -34.96
CA VAL A 276 3.14 25.42 -33.86
C VAL A 276 3.88 26.69 -34.28
N ASP A 277 3.21 27.84 -34.21
CA ASP A 277 3.87 29.13 -34.40
C ASP A 277 4.63 29.52 -33.13
N VAL A 278 5.95 29.38 -33.20
CA VAL A 278 6.85 29.71 -32.08
C VAL A 278 7.23 31.18 -32.01
N ARG A 279 6.72 32.04 -32.89
CA ARG A 279 6.98 33.48 -32.88
C ARG A 279 6.03 34.19 -31.91
N ILE A 280 6.29 33.99 -30.62
CA ILE A 280 5.59 34.63 -29.52
C ILE A 280 5.74 36.16 -29.61
N LYS A 281 4.72 36.89 -29.17
CA LYS A 281 4.74 38.36 -29.08
C LYS A 281 6.00 38.87 -28.37
N ASN A 282 6.47 40.06 -28.78
CA ASN A 282 7.60 40.78 -28.20
C ASN A 282 8.97 40.07 -28.28
N SER A 283 9.16 39.13 -29.21
CA SER A 283 10.42 38.38 -29.36
C SER A 283 10.78 37.54 -28.13
N SER A 284 9.80 37.18 -27.29
CA SER A 284 10.01 36.35 -26.10
C SER A 284 10.72 35.05 -26.45
N SER A 285 10.42 34.44 -27.60
CA SER A 285 11.05 33.20 -28.06
C SER A 285 12.56 33.29 -28.20
N LEU A 286 13.05 34.38 -28.81
CA LEU A 286 14.47 34.63 -28.99
C LEU A 286 15.16 34.97 -27.66
N ILE A 287 14.45 35.70 -26.79
CA ILE A 287 14.93 36.03 -25.44
C ILE A 287 15.09 34.76 -24.62
N TYR A 288 14.13 33.83 -24.67
CA TYR A 288 14.20 32.54 -23.97
C TYR A 288 15.35 31.68 -24.51
N ALA A 289 15.45 31.49 -25.83
CA ALA A 289 16.55 30.72 -26.43
C ALA A 289 17.93 31.28 -26.05
N ALA A 290 18.06 32.61 -25.97
CA ALA A 290 19.27 33.28 -25.49
C ALA A 290 19.52 33.06 -23.99
N LYS A 291 18.47 33.15 -23.15
CA LYS A 291 18.55 32.94 -21.69
C LYS A 291 18.89 31.49 -21.33
N THR A 292 18.42 30.51 -22.09
CA THR A 292 18.70 29.09 -21.87
C THR A 292 20.00 28.63 -22.55
N GLU A 293 20.79 29.56 -23.10
CA GLU A 293 22.03 29.29 -23.85
C GLU A 293 21.87 28.26 -24.99
N ASN A 294 20.66 28.12 -25.54
CA ASN A 294 20.35 27.15 -26.58
C ASN A 294 20.58 27.79 -27.96
N LEU A 295 21.86 27.84 -28.36
CA LEU A 295 22.29 28.47 -29.61
C LEU A 295 21.64 27.86 -30.86
N GLU A 296 21.39 26.54 -30.88
CA GLU A 296 20.77 25.88 -32.01
C GLU A 296 19.31 26.28 -32.18
N THR A 297 18.55 26.37 -31.08
CA THR A 297 17.19 26.93 -31.09
C THR A 297 17.20 28.39 -31.54
N PHE A 298 18.13 29.20 -31.02
CA PHE A 298 18.24 30.61 -31.42
C PHE A 298 18.46 30.76 -32.93
N LYS A 299 19.41 30.01 -33.51
CA LYS A 299 19.67 30.00 -34.97
C LYS A 299 18.45 29.58 -35.77
N TYR A 300 17.73 28.56 -35.31
CA TYR A 300 16.55 28.04 -35.97
C TYR A 300 15.37 29.02 -35.94
N LEU A 301 15.20 29.78 -34.85
CA LEU A 301 14.12 30.77 -34.74
C LEU A 301 14.33 32.02 -35.61
N ILE A 302 15.58 32.35 -35.98
CA ILE A 302 15.90 33.50 -36.84
C ILE A 302 16.09 33.17 -38.32
N SER A 303 16.09 31.88 -38.68
CA SER A 303 16.16 31.42 -40.09
C SER A 303 14.83 31.52 -40.80
#